data_AF-A0A1G1PIV1-F1
#
_entry.id   AF-A0A1G1PIV1-F1
#
_cell.length_a   1.000
_cell.length_b   1.000
_cell.length_c   1.000
_cell.angle_alpha   90.00
_cell.angle_beta   90.00
_cell.angle_gamma   90.00
#
_symmetry.space_group_name_H-M   'P 1'
#
loop_
_entity.id
_entity.type
_entity.pdbx_description
1 polymer ?
#
loop_
_entity_poly.entity_id
_entity_poly.type
_entity_poly.pdbx_seq_one_letter_code
_entity_poly.pdbx_strand_id
1 'polypeptide(L)'
;MLSLDLSLIDGKVYPLGLAGLLLVVGLVIWSVFTYNLLVKYKNLMKEAWSGIDVQLKRRADLIPNLVEAVKGYKQFERKTLEEVTVLRSRSISVEGIQNKADSENGISRALKSIFAIVEAYPELKANQSFLDLHKNLVEIEDQLQMARRYYNGAARDYNILSQTFPSNLVAGSCNFDKAEFFEIEYATERQTPKVKL
;
A
#
# COMPACT_ATOMS: atom_id res chain seq x y z
N MET A 1 -35.77 32.41 -11.06
CA MET A 1 -37.06 31.96 -10.50
C MET A 1 -37.69 31.04 -11.54
N LEU A 2 -37.12 29.83 -11.71
CA LEU A 2 -37.66 28.81 -12.60
C LEU A 2 -38.70 28.03 -11.81
N SER A 3 -39.95 28.46 -11.91
CA SER A 3 -41.11 27.72 -11.44
C SER A 3 -41.20 26.42 -12.24
N LEU A 4 -41.15 25.27 -11.54
CA LEU A 4 -41.64 24.02 -12.10
C LEU A 4 -43.13 24.21 -12.38
N ASP A 5 -43.48 24.44 -13.63
CA ASP A 5 -44.88 24.39 -14.07
C ASP A 5 -45.36 22.94 -13.97
N LEU A 6 -46.04 22.65 -12.88
CA LEU A 6 -46.85 21.46 -12.70
C LEU A 6 -48.11 21.66 -13.56
N SER A 7 -47.99 21.47 -14.87
CA SER A 7 -49.09 21.65 -15.81
C SER A 7 -50.18 20.60 -15.57
N LEU A 8 -51.17 20.98 -14.74
CA LEU A 8 -52.49 20.38 -14.65
C LEU A 8 -53.25 20.73 -15.93
N ILE A 9 -53.17 19.86 -16.93
CA ILE A 9 -54.07 19.88 -18.06
C ILE A 9 -55.06 18.73 -17.80
N ASP A 10 -56.34 19.08 -17.60
CA ASP A 10 -57.50 18.17 -17.48
C ASP A 10 -57.61 17.28 -16.22
N GLY A 11 -57.09 17.71 -15.06
CA GLY A 11 -57.40 17.06 -13.77
C GLY A 11 -56.92 15.61 -13.61
N LYS A 12 -56.11 15.11 -14.56
CA LYS A 12 -55.41 13.83 -14.48
C LYS A 12 -53.92 14.10 -14.27
N VAL A 13 -53.36 13.54 -13.21
CA VAL A 13 -51.91 13.51 -12.98
C VAL A 13 -51.31 12.71 -14.14
N TYR A 14 -50.56 13.34 -15.03
CA TYR A 14 -49.90 12.62 -16.13
C TYR A 14 -48.95 11.59 -15.52
N PRO A 15 -49.24 10.28 -15.62
CA PRO A 15 -48.44 9.24 -14.98
C PRO A 15 -46.99 9.27 -15.47
N LEU A 16 -46.75 9.81 -16.67
CA LEU A 16 -45.43 10.02 -17.25
C LEU A 16 -44.56 11.03 -16.48
N GLY A 17 -45.13 12.15 -16.00
CA GLY A 17 -44.38 13.19 -15.29
C GLY A 17 -44.00 12.74 -13.87
N LEU A 18 -44.92 12.07 -13.18
CA LEU A 18 -44.66 11.46 -11.88
C LEU A 18 -43.65 10.31 -11.99
N ALA A 19 -43.75 9.47 -13.03
CA ALA A 19 -42.78 8.41 -13.28
C ALA A 19 -41.36 8.96 -13.55
N GLY A 20 -41.25 10.05 -14.33
CA GLY A 20 -39.98 10.74 -14.56
C GLY A 20 -39.36 11.29 -13.26
N LEU A 21 -40.18 11.93 -12.42
CA LEU A 21 -39.72 12.44 -11.12
C LEU A 21 -39.24 11.31 -10.20
N LEU A 22 -40.00 10.22 -10.10
CA LEU A 22 -39.62 9.06 -9.30
C LEU A 22 -38.32 8.42 -9.78
N LEU A 23 -38.11 8.35 -11.11
CA LEU A 23 -36.86 7.86 -11.70
C LEU A 23 -35.67 8.75 -11.32
N VAL A 24 -35.82 10.07 -11.40
CA VAL A 24 -34.76 11.02 -11.01
C VAL A 24 -34.44 10.90 -9.52
N VAL A 25 -35.46 10.83 -8.66
CA VAL A 25 -35.26 10.63 -7.21
C VAL A 25 -34.54 9.30 -6.93
N GLY A 26 -34.92 8.23 -7.64
CA GLY A 26 -34.26 6.93 -7.55
C GLY A 26 -32.78 6.98 -7.93
N LEU A 27 -32.44 7.67 -9.03
CA LEU A 27 -31.05 7.85 -9.48
C LEU A 27 -30.21 8.67 -8.47
N VAL A 28 -30.79 9.69 -7.85
CA VAL A 28 -30.10 10.49 -6.84
C VAL A 28 -29.81 9.65 -5.59
N ILE A 29 -30.82 8.92 -5.08
CA ILE A 29 -30.65 8.04 -3.91
C ILE A 29 -29.58 6.98 -4.19
N TRP A 30 -29.64 6.35 -5.37
CA TRP A 30 -28.64 5.37 -5.80
C TRP A 30 -27.24 5.98 -5.85
N SER A 31 -27.08 7.15 -6.48
CA SER A 31 -25.78 7.82 -6.60
C SER A 31 -25.17 8.16 -5.24
N VAL A 32 -25.98 8.66 -4.29
CA VAL A 32 -25.55 8.95 -2.91
C VAL A 32 -25.10 7.69 -2.19
N PHE A 33 -25.84 6.59 -2.34
CA PHE A 33 -25.46 5.30 -1.74
C PHE A 33 -24.14 4.79 -2.31
N THR A 34 -24.00 4.76 -3.65
CA THR A 34 -22.78 4.32 -4.32
C THR A 34 -21.58 5.17 -3.97
N TYR A 35 -21.74 6.49 -3.89
CA TYR A 35 -20.67 7.40 -3.46
C TYR A 35 -20.16 7.06 -2.05
N ASN A 36 -21.07 6.89 -1.09
CA ASN A 36 -20.70 6.53 0.28
C ASN A 36 -20.01 5.16 0.34
N LEU A 37 -20.43 4.21 -0.49
CA LEU A 37 -19.79 2.90 -0.59
C LEU A 37 -18.35 3.03 -1.13
N LEU A 38 -18.13 3.81 -2.19
CA LEU A 38 -16.79 4.10 -2.73
C LEU A 38 -15.89 4.76 -1.68
N VAL A 39 -16.41 5.74 -0.92
CA VAL A 39 -15.68 6.39 0.19
C VAL A 39 -15.29 5.38 1.26
N LYS A 40 -16.20 4.47 1.64
CA LYS A 40 -15.92 3.41 2.61
C LYS A 40 -14.74 2.55 2.17
N TYR A 41 -14.75 2.02 0.94
CA TYR A 41 -13.66 1.18 0.43
C TYR A 41 -12.34 1.95 0.26
N LYS A 42 -12.40 3.23 -0.13
CA LYS A 42 -11.22 4.11 -0.18
C LYS A 42 -10.60 4.29 1.21
N ASN A 43 -11.41 4.44 2.24
CA ASN A 43 -10.93 4.58 3.62
C ASN A 43 -10.36 3.26 4.16
N LEU A 44 -10.99 2.11 3.89
CA LEU A 44 -10.46 0.80 4.24
C LEU A 44 -9.10 0.53 3.60
N MET A 45 -8.93 0.91 2.33
CA MET A 45 -7.64 0.82 1.64
C MET A 45 -6.58 1.72 2.30
N LYS A 46 -6.93 2.96 2.67
CA LYS A 46 -6.01 3.88 3.37
C LYS A 46 -5.62 3.37 4.75
N GLU A 47 -6.57 2.81 5.49
CA GLU A 47 -6.32 2.15 6.76
C GLU A 47 -5.35 0.99 6.58
N ALA A 48 -5.59 0.12 5.60
CA ALA A 48 -4.68 -0.98 5.29
C ALA A 48 -3.27 -0.50 4.90
N TRP A 49 -3.17 0.61 4.16
CA TRP A 49 -1.89 1.24 3.83
C TRP A 49 -1.14 1.74 5.06
N SER A 50 -1.85 2.27 6.07
CA SER A 50 -1.22 2.70 7.33
C SER A 50 -0.51 1.53 8.03
N GLY A 51 -1.04 0.31 7.93
CA GLY A 51 -0.40 -0.89 8.45
C GLY A 51 0.93 -1.20 7.77
N ILE A 52 1.02 -0.99 6.45
CA ILE A 52 2.28 -1.10 5.70
C ILE A 52 3.27 -0.03 6.18
N ASP A 53 2.85 1.24 6.22
CA ASP A 53 3.73 2.36 6.55
C ASP A 53 4.36 2.21 7.94
N VAL A 54 3.61 1.70 8.92
CA VAL A 54 4.14 1.39 10.26
C VAL A 54 5.28 0.37 10.19
N GLN A 55 5.13 -0.71 9.42
CA GLN A 55 6.16 -1.74 9.33
C GLN A 55 7.39 -1.25 8.53
N LEU A 56 7.18 -0.44 7.49
CA LEU A 56 8.28 0.18 6.75
C LEU A 56 9.09 1.13 7.64
N LYS A 57 8.43 1.91 8.50
CA LYS A 57 9.11 2.74 9.51
C LYS A 57 9.93 1.92 10.49
N ARG A 58 9.34 0.88 11.08
CA ARG A 58 10.06 -0.04 11.98
C ARG A 58 11.29 -0.66 11.31
N ARG A 59 11.17 -1.05 10.04
CA ARG A 59 12.29 -1.56 9.23
C ARG A 59 13.40 -0.53 9.07
N ALA A 60 13.05 0.70 8.70
CA ALA A 60 13.99 1.80 8.57
C ALA A 60 14.68 2.17 9.91
N ASP A 61 13.97 1.99 11.03
CA ASP A 61 14.50 2.27 12.37
C ASP A 61 15.45 1.19 12.90
N LEU A 62 15.41 -0.04 12.35
CA LEU A 62 16.41 -1.07 12.64
C LEU A 62 17.77 -0.80 11.98
N ILE A 63 17.79 -0.07 10.86
CA ILE A 63 18.99 0.11 10.03
C ILE A 63 20.18 0.71 10.81
N PRO A 64 20.03 1.79 11.62
CA PRO A 64 21.16 2.34 12.37
C PRO A 64 21.81 1.32 13.31
N ASN A 65 20.99 0.51 14.01
CA ASN A 65 21.48 -0.51 14.93
C ASN A 65 22.18 -1.66 14.18
N LEU A 66 21.66 -2.06 13.02
CA LEU A 66 22.33 -3.03 12.13
C LEU A 66 23.68 -2.51 11.66
N VAL A 67 23.74 -1.25 11.24
CA VAL A 67 24.98 -0.59 10.83
C VAL A 67 26.01 -0.57 11.97
N GLU A 68 25.61 -0.20 13.19
CA GLU A 68 26.51 -0.20 14.36
C GLU A 68 27.01 -1.60 14.72
N ALA A 69 26.13 -2.61 14.73
CA ALA A 69 26.51 -3.99 15.02
C ALA A 69 27.58 -4.54 14.05
N VAL A 70 27.52 -4.07 12.80
CA VAL A 70 28.40 -4.53 11.72
C VAL A 70 29.68 -3.68 11.62
N LYS A 71 29.64 -2.39 11.96
CA LYS A 71 30.80 -1.47 11.96
C LYS A 71 31.98 -1.96 12.80
N GLY A 72 31.72 -2.71 13.86
CA GLY A 72 32.77 -3.30 14.71
C GLY A 72 33.67 -4.31 13.99
N TYR A 73 33.25 -4.81 12.84
CA TYR A 73 33.97 -5.82 12.06
C TYR A 73 34.70 -5.14 10.89
N LYS A 74 36.03 -5.00 11.06
CA LYS A 74 36.96 -4.10 10.32
C LYS A 74 37.02 -4.20 8.79
N GLN A 75 36.29 -5.12 8.17
CA GLN A 75 36.30 -5.33 6.71
C GLN A 75 35.03 -4.82 6.02
N PHE A 76 34.11 -4.18 6.75
CA PHE A 76 32.97 -3.54 6.11
C PHE A 76 33.38 -2.28 5.34
N GLU A 77 33.12 -2.24 4.04
CA GLU A 77 33.38 -1.06 3.23
C GLU A 77 32.51 0.09 3.72
N ARG A 78 33.15 1.21 4.11
CA ARG A 78 32.46 2.45 4.52
C ARG A 78 31.39 2.87 3.50
N LYS A 79 31.67 2.66 2.22
CA LYS A 79 30.78 2.97 1.10
C LYS A 79 29.45 2.23 1.17
N THR A 80 29.45 0.95 1.55
CA THR A 80 28.23 0.13 1.67
C THR A 80 27.36 0.60 2.84
N LEU A 81 27.97 0.97 3.97
CA LEU A 81 27.23 1.49 5.13
C LEU A 81 26.67 2.90 4.87
N GLU A 82 27.40 3.74 4.12
CA GLU A 82 26.92 5.03 3.64
C GLU A 82 25.72 4.84 2.71
N GLU A 83 25.79 3.90 1.76
CA GLU A 83 24.69 3.60 0.83
C GLU A 83 23.43 3.15 1.58
N VAL A 84 23.55 2.26 2.57
CA VAL A 84 22.44 1.82 3.42
C VAL A 84 21.80 3.00 4.17
N THR A 85 22.61 3.93 4.66
CA THR A 85 22.14 5.13 5.36
C THR A 85 21.38 6.07 4.43
N VAL A 86 21.87 6.26 3.20
CA VAL A 86 21.19 7.05 2.17
C VAL A 86 19.85 6.41 1.77
N LEU A 87 19.83 5.09 1.58
CA LEU A 87 18.62 4.33 1.26
C LEU A 87 17.56 4.46 2.36
N ARG A 88 17.97 4.39 3.63
CA ARG A 88 17.07 4.66 4.78
C ARG A 88 16.48 6.06 4.71
N SER A 89 17.31 7.08 4.51
CA SER A 89 16.81 8.47 4.45
C SER A 89 15.81 8.65 3.30
N ARG A 90 16.09 8.04 2.16
CA ARG A 90 15.20 8.09 0.99
C ARG A 90 13.86 7.40 1.28
N SER A 91 13.88 6.22 1.91
CA SER A 91 12.66 5.46 2.16
C SER A 91 11.69 6.16 3.10
N ILE A 92 12.20 6.98 4.04
CA ILE A 92 11.37 7.77 4.94
C ILE A 92 10.70 8.93 4.21
N SER A 93 11.41 9.59 3.28
CA SER A 93 10.94 10.80 2.60
C SER A 93 10.07 10.57 1.37
N VAL A 94 10.12 9.37 0.78
CA VAL A 94 9.49 9.11 -0.52
C VAL A 94 7.98 8.91 -0.39
N GLU A 95 7.24 9.55 -1.29
CA GLU A 95 5.78 9.44 -1.40
C GLU A 95 5.38 8.68 -2.68
N GLY A 96 4.16 8.13 -2.67
CA GLY A 96 3.63 7.29 -3.74
C GLY A 96 3.96 5.80 -3.55
N ILE A 97 3.00 4.94 -3.90
CA ILE A 97 3.06 3.49 -3.63
C ILE A 97 4.23 2.86 -4.39
N GLN A 98 4.36 3.13 -5.69
CA GLN A 98 5.45 2.60 -6.51
C GLN A 98 6.83 3.12 -6.08
N ASN A 99 6.97 4.43 -5.84
CA ASN A 99 8.26 5.00 -5.41
C ASN A 99 8.68 4.47 -4.04
N LYS A 100 7.72 4.24 -3.14
CA LYS A 100 7.96 3.60 -1.84
C LYS A 100 8.46 2.17 -2.04
N ALA A 101 7.80 1.40 -2.91
CA ALA A 101 8.22 0.04 -3.24
C ALA A 101 9.66 0.00 -3.80
N ASP A 102 9.99 0.88 -4.73
CA ASP A 102 11.33 0.94 -5.33
C ASP A 102 12.42 1.29 -4.30
N SER A 103 12.12 2.21 -3.38
CA SER A 103 13.02 2.56 -2.29
C SER A 103 13.22 1.41 -1.32
N GLU A 104 12.15 0.70 -0.95
CA GLU A 104 12.21 -0.47 -0.06
C GLU A 104 12.93 -1.65 -0.69
N ASN A 105 12.79 -1.85 -2.01
CA ASN A 105 13.58 -2.84 -2.75
C ASN A 105 15.08 -2.52 -2.72
N GLY A 106 15.44 -1.23 -2.74
CA GLY A 106 16.81 -0.79 -2.51
C GLY A 106 17.34 -1.21 -1.14
N ILE A 107 16.56 -0.98 -0.08
CA ILE A 107 16.89 -1.44 1.29
C ILE A 107 17.03 -2.96 1.33
N SER A 108 16.11 -3.70 0.72
CA SER A 108 16.16 -5.17 0.69
C SER A 108 17.45 -5.69 0.06
N ARG A 109 17.90 -5.10 -1.05
CA ARG A 109 19.16 -5.47 -1.70
C ARG A 109 20.36 -5.16 -0.81
N ALA A 110 20.38 -3.99 -0.18
CA ALA A 110 21.48 -3.60 0.70
C ALA A 110 21.58 -4.52 1.94
N LEU A 111 20.44 -4.89 2.55
CA LEU A 111 20.37 -5.85 3.65
C LEU A 111 20.83 -7.26 3.22
N LYS A 112 20.45 -7.73 2.02
CA LYS A 112 20.95 -8.99 1.46
C LYS A 112 22.48 -9.00 1.35
N SER A 113 23.08 -7.88 0.92
CA SER A 113 24.54 -7.73 0.88
C SER A 113 25.17 -7.81 2.27
N ILE A 114 24.54 -7.21 3.30
CA ILE A 114 25.01 -7.33 4.69
C ILE A 114 24.98 -8.80 5.14
N PHE A 115 23.91 -9.54 4.86
CA PHE A 115 23.78 -10.95 5.25
C PHE A 115 24.77 -11.86 4.52
N ALA A 116 25.02 -11.62 3.24
CA ALA A 116 26.05 -12.35 2.50
C ALA A 116 27.45 -12.17 3.12
N ILE A 117 27.73 -10.98 3.64
CA ILE A 117 28.99 -10.71 4.34
C ILE A 117 29.01 -11.46 5.67
N VAL A 118 27.95 -11.41 6.48
CA VAL A 118 27.88 -12.10 7.78
C VAL A 118 28.19 -13.60 7.67
N GLU A 119 27.81 -14.26 6.57
CA GLU A 119 28.18 -15.65 6.31
C GLU A 119 29.70 -15.89 6.25
N ALA A 120 30.49 -14.89 5.86
CA ALA A 120 31.95 -14.94 5.85
C ALA A 120 32.60 -14.62 7.21
N TYR A 121 31.85 -14.15 8.22
CA TYR A 121 32.37 -13.77 9.55
C TYR A 121 31.64 -14.51 10.67
N PRO A 122 32.15 -15.69 11.09
CA PRO A 122 31.53 -16.50 12.15
C PRO A 122 31.32 -15.73 13.47
N GLU A 123 32.24 -14.83 13.81
CA GLU A 123 32.16 -13.97 15.00
C GLU A 123 30.95 -13.03 14.99
N LEU A 124 30.59 -12.47 13.82
CA LEU A 124 29.41 -11.62 13.66
C LEU A 124 28.14 -12.48 13.61
N LYS A 125 28.22 -13.65 12.98
CA LYS A 125 27.11 -14.61 12.94
C LYS A 125 26.73 -15.14 14.32
N ALA A 126 27.70 -15.25 15.23
CA ALA A 126 27.48 -15.64 16.63
C ALA A 126 27.18 -14.45 17.56
N ASN A 127 27.23 -13.21 17.06
CA ASN A 127 26.98 -12.03 17.87
C ASN A 127 25.49 -11.93 18.23
N GLN A 128 25.19 -11.95 19.54
CA GLN A 128 23.81 -11.93 20.03
C GLN A 128 23.03 -10.69 19.58
N SER A 129 23.64 -9.50 19.63
CA SER A 129 22.99 -8.26 19.21
C SER A 129 22.63 -8.28 17.71
N PHE A 130 23.50 -8.84 16.86
CA PHE A 130 23.20 -9.00 15.44
C PHE A 130 22.07 -10.01 15.20
N LEU A 131 22.10 -11.15 15.89
CA LEU A 131 21.05 -12.18 15.81
C LEU A 131 19.68 -11.64 16.23
N ASP A 132 19.62 -10.83 17.28
CA ASP A 132 18.39 -10.19 17.74
C ASP A 132 17.85 -9.19 16.70
N LEU A 133 18.73 -8.39 16.08
CA LEU A 133 18.34 -7.46 15.01
C LEU A 133 17.84 -8.20 13.76
N HIS A 134 18.50 -9.30 13.37
CA HIS A 134 18.06 -10.15 12.27
C HIS A 134 16.68 -10.77 12.55
N LYS A 135 16.46 -11.27 13.77
CA LYS A 135 15.16 -11.80 14.20
C LYS A 135 14.06 -10.73 14.13
N ASN A 136 14.33 -9.52 14.62
CA ASN A 136 13.39 -8.40 14.55
C ASN A 136 13.07 -8.02 13.10
N LEU A 137 14.06 -8.07 12.20
CA LEU A 137 13.83 -7.82 10.78
C LEU A 137 12.91 -8.88 10.17
N VAL A 138 13.14 -10.17 10.45
CA VAL A 138 12.27 -11.27 9.99
C VAL A 138 10.83 -11.03 10.47
N GLU A 139 10.64 -10.71 11.74
CA GLU A 139 9.31 -10.44 12.30
C GLU A 139 8.62 -9.24 11.60
N ILE A 140 9.38 -8.18 11.30
CA ILE A 140 8.86 -7.03 10.57
C ILE A 140 8.49 -7.42 9.13
N GLU A 141 9.32 -8.20 8.44
CA GLU A 141 9.04 -8.65 7.06
C GLU A 141 7.81 -9.58 7.01
N ASP A 142 7.62 -10.46 7.99
CA ASP A 142 6.41 -11.28 8.12
C ASP A 142 5.15 -10.42 8.35
N GLN A 143 5.22 -9.44 9.25
CA GLN A 143 4.10 -8.51 9.51
C GLN A 143 3.81 -7.64 8.28
N LEU A 144 4.85 -7.19 7.59
CA LEU A 144 4.75 -6.41 6.36
C LEU A 144 4.11 -7.23 5.23
N GLN A 145 4.42 -8.52 5.11
CA GLN A 145 3.75 -9.42 4.17
C GLN A 145 2.25 -9.55 4.46
N MET A 146 1.88 -9.68 5.73
CA MET A 146 0.47 -9.73 6.12
C MET A 146 -0.25 -8.40 5.85
N ALA A 147 0.38 -7.27 6.19
CA ALA A 147 -0.16 -5.94 5.90
C ALA A 147 -0.32 -5.70 4.38
N ARG A 148 0.67 -6.13 3.58
CA ARG A 148 0.62 -6.07 2.11
C ARG A 148 -0.54 -6.85 1.54
N ARG A 149 -0.75 -8.10 2.00
CA ARG A 149 -1.89 -8.92 1.57
C ARG A 149 -3.22 -8.25 1.90
N TYR A 150 -3.34 -7.65 3.08
CA TYR A 150 -4.55 -6.92 3.49
C TYR A 150 -4.79 -5.69 2.62
N TYR A 151 -3.77 -4.86 2.41
CA TYR A 151 -3.83 -3.70 1.52
C TYR A 151 -4.19 -4.06 0.08
N ASN A 152 -3.50 -5.03 -0.52
CA ASN A 152 -3.77 -5.45 -1.90
C ASN A 152 -5.18 -6.05 -2.03
N GLY A 153 -5.69 -6.72 -0.99
CA GLY A 153 -7.09 -7.14 -0.91
C GLY A 153 -8.05 -5.95 -0.92
N ALA A 154 -7.84 -4.95 -0.05
CA ALA A 154 -8.67 -3.76 0.01
C ALA A 154 -8.61 -2.92 -1.28
N ALA A 155 -7.42 -2.76 -1.87
CA ALA A 155 -7.21 -2.08 -3.14
C ALA A 155 -7.92 -2.80 -4.29
N ARG A 156 -7.89 -4.14 -4.31
CA ARG A 156 -8.64 -4.95 -5.28
C ARG A 156 -10.14 -4.72 -5.13
N ASP A 157 -10.67 -4.81 -3.93
CA ASP A 157 -12.11 -4.68 -3.71
C ASP A 157 -12.60 -3.26 -4.04
N TYR A 158 -11.80 -2.24 -3.69
CA TYR A 158 -12.02 -0.86 -4.12
C TYR A 158 -12.00 -0.72 -5.65
N ASN A 159 -11.02 -1.32 -6.33
CA ASN A 159 -10.90 -1.29 -7.80
C ASN A 159 -12.08 -2.00 -8.49
N ILE A 160 -12.53 -3.15 -7.96
CA ILE A 160 -13.71 -3.85 -8.47
C ILE A 160 -14.93 -2.92 -8.38
N LEU A 161 -15.14 -2.29 -7.22
CA LEU A 161 -16.26 -1.38 -7.03
C LEU A 161 -16.17 -0.15 -7.94
N SER A 162 -15.00 0.45 -8.12
CA SER A 162 -14.85 1.65 -8.96
C SER A 162 -14.95 1.35 -10.47
N GLN A 163 -14.73 0.10 -10.89
CA GLN A 163 -14.71 -0.27 -12.32
C GLN A 163 -15.96 -1.01 -12.80
N THR A 164 -16.77 -1.54 -11.89
CA THR A 164 -17.98 -2.32 -12.24
C THR A 164 -19.16 -1.41 -12.54
N PHE A 165 -19.99 -1.78 -13.52
CA PHE A 165 -21.27 -1.11 -13.76
C PHE A 165 -22.32 -1.55 -12.72
N PRO A 166 -23.12 -0.64 -12.15
CA PRO A 166 -23.25 0.78 -12.51
C PRO A 166 -22.36 1.75 -11.71
N SER A 167 -21.59 1.29 -10.73
CA SER A 167 -20.82 2.16 -9.83
C SER A 167 -19.70 2.95 -10.51
N ASN A 168 -19.19 2.46 -11.64
CA ASN A 168 -18.19 3.15 -12.47
C ASN A 168 -18.64 4.52 -12.99
N LEU A 169 -19.95 4.74 -13.17
CA LEU A 169 -20.49 6.04 -13.59
C LEU A 169 -20.24 7.11 -12.53
N VAL A 170 -20.53 6.78 -11.27
CA VAL A 170 -20.29 7.66 -10.11
C VAL A 170 -18.78 7.80 -9.85
N ALA A 171 -18.04 6.69 -9.96
CA ALA A 171 -16.60 6.68 -9.75
C ALA A 171 -15.86 7.63 -10.71
N GLY A 172 -16.18 7.56 -12.00
CA GLY A 172 -15.58 8.42 -13.04
C GLY A 172 -15.92 9.90 -12.86
N SER A 173 -17.15 10.24 -12.49
CA SER A 173 -17.55 11.64 -12.27
C SER A 173 -16.96 12.27 -11.00
N CYS A 174 -16.56 11.46 -10.02
CA CYS A 174 -16.12 11.92 -8.70
C CYS A 174 -14.63 11.65 -8.41
N ASN A 175 -13.82 11.35 -9.44
CA ASN A 175 -12.37 11.11 -9.31
C ASN A 175 -12.01 9.97 -8.33
N PHE A 176 -12.75 8.86 -8.39
CA PHE A 176 -12.36 7.63 -7.71
C PHE A 176 -11.41 6.83 -8.59
N ASP A 177 -10.15 7.29 -8.63
CA ASP A 177 -9.10 6.67 -9.43
C ASP A 177 -8.78 5.25 -8.98
N LYS A 178 -8.24 4.45 -9.91
CA LYS A 178 -7.76 3.09 -9.64
C LYS A 178 -6.62 3.13 -8.63
N ALA A 179 -6.70 2.27 -7.62
CA ALA A 179 -5.63 2.05 -6.67
C ALA A 179 -4.51 1.17 -7.27
N GLU A 180 -3.27 1.52 -6.94
CA GLU A 180 -2.09 0.70 -7.21
C GLU A 180 -1.97 -0.43 -6.18
N PHE A 181 -1.35 -1.53 -6.58
CA PHE A 181 -0.94 -2.58 -5.63
C PHE A 181 0.46 -2.29 -5.12
N PHE A 182 0.75 -2.73 -3.90
CA PHE A 182 2.08 -2.62 -3.31
C PHE A 182 2.79 -3.97 -3.38
N GLU A 183 4.00 -3.99 -3.92
CA GLU A 183 4.83 -5.19 -4.03
C GLU A 183 6.30 -4.85 -3.78
N ILE A 184 6.97 -5.66 -2.96
CA ILE A 184 8.38 -5.51 -2.63
C ILE A 184 9.03 -6.89 -2.46
N GLU A 185 10.34 -6.95 -2.67
CA GLU A 185 11.17 -8.08 -2.29
C GLU A 185 11.54 -7.99 -0.81
N TYR A 186 11.61 -9.13 -0.12
CA TYR A 186 12.11 -9.20 1.25
C TYR A 186 13.61 -9.51 1.28
N ALA A 187 14.31 -8.98 2.29
CA ALA A 187 15.73 -9.23 2.47
C ALA A 187 16.00 -10.65 2.97
N THR A 188 15.07 -11.19 3.77
CA THR A 188 15.19 -12.50 4.44
C THR A 188 14.63 -13.65 3.61
N GLU A 189 13.94 -13.37 2.50
CA GLU A 189 13.51 -14.39 1.54
C GLU A 189 14.73 -15.11 0.94
N ARG A 190 14.79 -16.43 1.10
CA ARG A 190 15.69 -17.27 0.31
C ARG A 190 15.21 -17.19 -1.15
N GLN A 191 16.12 -16.85 -2.06
CA GLN A 191 15.80 -16.93 -3.49
C GLN A 191 15.33 -18.36 -3.78
N THR A 192 14.06 -18.51 -4.15
CA THR A 192 13.60 -19.75 -4.76
C THR A 192 14.35 -19.90 -6.08
N PRO A 193 15.06 -21.01 -6.32
CA PRO A 193 15.73 -21.20 -7.60
C PRO A 193 14.67 -21.07 -8.70
N LYS A 194 14.90 -20.16 -9.65
CA LYS A 194 14.02 -19.99 -10.82
C LYS A 194 14.04 -21.30 -11.59
N VAL A 195 13.05 -22.15 -11.35
CA VAL A 195 12.79 -23.31 -12.21
C VAL A 195 12.32 -22.74 -13.54
N LYS A 196 13.23 -22.66 -14.51
CA LYS A 196 12.86 -22.43 -15.90
C LYS A 196 12.11 -23.70 -16.34
N LEU A 197 10.83 -23.55 -16.69
CA LEU A 197 10.14 -24.52 -17.55
C LEU A 197 10.55 -24.28 -19.01
#